data_AF-A0A8G2HVG3-F1
#
_entry.id   AF-A0A8G2HVG3-F1
#
_cell.length_a   1.000
_cell.length_b   1.000
_cell.length_c   1.000
_cell.angle_alpha   90.00
_cell.angle_beta   90.00
_cell.angle_gamma   90.00
#
_symmetry.space_group_name_H-M   'P 1'
#
loop_
_entity.id
_entity.type
_entity.pdbx_description
1 polymer ?
#
loop_
_entity_poly.entity_id
_entity_poly.type
_entity_poly.pdbx_seq_one_letter_code
_entity_poly.pdbx_strand_id
1 'polypeptide(L)'
;MSRKQKQPENNTPDHSPEVKPVVPWRIVYSRQAQKDAQKLAVAGLKPKAKALLEVLAADPFTSPPQFEKLLGDLSGCYSRRINIQHRLVYEVFPAQHTIHVLRMWTHYE
;
A
#
# COMPACT_ATOMS: atom_id res chain seq x y z
N MET A 1 45.98 -4.45 47.47
CA MET A 1 46.27 -4.07 46.06
C MET A 1 46.40 -5.38 45.29
N SER A 2 45.67 -5.75 44.24
CA SER A 2 44.61 -5.13 43.46
C SER A 2 43.83 -6.28 42.80
N ARG A 3 42.49 -6.21 42.83
CA ARG A 3 41.62 -7.07 42.00
C ARG A 3 41.89 -6.76 40.53
N LYS A 4 42.15 -7.76 39.69
CA LYS A 4 42.03 -7.60 38.23
C LYS A 4 40.85 -8.45 37.75
N GLN A 5 39.87 -7.73 37.24
CA GLN A 5 38.56 -8.22 36.85
C GLN A 5 38.65 -9.15 35.64
N LYS A 6 37.82 -10.19 35.70
CA LYS A 6 37.35 -11.03 34.62
C LYS A 6 36.61 -10.17 33.59
N GLN A 7 36.93 -10.30 32.31
CA GLN A 7 35.99 -9.94 31.24
C GLN A 7 35.57 -11.25 30.57
N PRO A 8 34.27 -11.62 30.57
CA PRO A 8 33.76 -12.60 29.63
C PRO A 8 33.34 -11.90 28.33
N GLU A 9 33.66 -12.55 27.21
CA GLU A 9 33.21 -12.21 25.85
C GLU A 9 31.69 -11.98 25.81
N ASN A 10 31.27 -10.76 25.45
CA ASN A 10 29.91 -10.50 25.00
C ASN A 10 29.90 -10.52 23.46
N ASN A 11 29.63 -11.71 22.89
CA ASN A 11 29.11 -11.83 21.53
C ASN A 11 27.76 -11.12 21.49
N THR A 12 27.75 -9.90 20.96
CA THR A 12 26.50 -9.23 20.58
C THR A 12 26.22 -9.63 19.14
N PRO A 13 25.16 -10.40 18.84
CA PRO A 13 24.75 -10.59 17.46
C PRO A 13 24.22 -9.25 16.97
N ASP A 14 25.01 -8.59 16.12
CA ASP A 14 24.62 -7.45 15.31
C ASP A 14 23.39 -7.85 14.47
N HIS A 15 22.21 -7.65 15.04
CA HIS A 15 20.95 -7.67 14.31
C HIS A 15 20.80 -6.32 13.63
N SER A 16 21.74 -5.98 12.74
CA SER A 16 21.47 -5.05 11.66
C SER A 16 20.33 -5.64 10.86
N PRO A 17 19.14 -5.03 10.82
CA PRO A 17 18.04 -5.56 10.04
C PRO A 17 18.52 -5.53 8.58
N GLU A 18 18.70 -6.71 8.00
CA GLU A 18 18.92 -6.89 6.58
C GLU A 18 17.77 -6.18 5.87
N VAL A 19 18.02 -4.94 5.41
CA VAL A 19 17.04 -4.15 4.69
C VAL A 19 16.85 -4.86 3.36
N LYS A 20 15.91 -5.80 3.31
CA LYS A 20 15.49 -6.42 2.07
C LYS A 20 15.04 -5.30 1.14
N PRO A 21 15.58 -5.19 -0.07
CA PRO A 21 15.12 -4.17 -1.00
C PRO A 21 13.64 -4.42 -1.27
N VAL A 22 12.80 -3.51 -0.79
CA VAL A 22 11.36 -3.55 -1.06
C VAL A 22 11.22 -3.14 -2.53
N VAL A 23 11.06 -4.13 -3.41
CA VAL A 23 10.70 -3.87 -4.80
C VAL A 23 9.33 -3.20 -4.80
N PRO A 24 9.17 -2.00 -5.39
CA PRO A 24 7.86 -1.34 -5.42
C PRO A 24 6.92 -2.10 -6.38
N TRP A 25 5.65 -2.15 -6.00
CA TRP A 25 4.58 -2.73 -6.81
C TRP A 25 4.33 -1.88 -8.05
N ARG A 26 4.18 -2.55 -9.19
CA ARG A 26 3.82 -1.87 -10.44
C ARG A 26 2.34 -1.52 -10.42
N ILE A 27 2.01 -0.24 -10.57
CA ILE A 27 0.61 0.20 -10.66
C ILE A 27 0.22 0.39 -12.13
N VAL A 28 -0.87 -0.25 -12.54
CA VAL A 28 -1.52 -0.07 -13.85
C VAL A 28 -2.96 0.40 -13.66
N TYR A 29 -3.48 1.15 -14.64
CA TYR A 29 -4.79 1.80 -14.53
C TYR A 29 -5.72 1.34 -15.63
N SER A 30 -6.95 0.99 -15.25
CA SER A 30 -8.04 0.80 -16.20
C SER A 30 -8.37 2.12 -16.92
N ARG A 31 -9.01 2.04 -18.09
CA ARG A 31 -9.50 3.23 -18.81
C ARG A 31 -10.46 4.06 -17.95
N GLN A 32 -11.24 3.40 -17.09
CA GLN A 32 -12.18 4.07 -16.20
C GLN A 32 -11.45 4.77 -15.05
N ALA A 33 -10.44 4.13 -14.46
CA ALA A 33 -9.60 4.74 -13.43
C ALA A 33 -8.90 6.01 -13.94
N GLN A 34 -8.47 6.04 -15.19
CA GLN A 34 -7.88 7.25 -15.80
C GLN A 34 -8.89 8.40 -15.89
N LYS A 35 -10.15 8.14 -16.26
CA LYS A 35 -11.22 9.15 -16.25
C LYS A 35 -11.54 9.61 -14.82
N ASP A 36 -11.58 8.68 -13.89
CA ASP A 36 -11.81 8.97 -12.47
C ASP A 36 -10.69 9.87 -11.89
N ALA A 37 -9.43 9.66 -12.30
CA ALA A 37 -8.29 10.50 -11.89
C ALA A 37 -8.48 11.97 -12.30
N GLN A 38 -9.02 12.23 -13.50
CA GLN A 38 -9.32 13.57 -13.96
C GLN A 38 -10.38 14.24 -13.08
N LYS A 39 -11.44 13.50 -12.72
CA LYS A 39 -12.49 13.99 -11.80
C LYS A 39 -11.91 14.31 -10.41
N LEU A 40 -11.07 13.42 -9.88
CA LEU A 40 -10.38 13.64 -8.59
C LEU A 40 -9.49 14.89 -8.60
N ALA A 41 -8.83 15.18 -9.73
CA ALA A 41 -8.04 16.38 -9.87
C ALA A 41 -8.90 17.65 -9.82
N VAL A 42 -10.01 17.68 -10.56
CA VAL A 42 -10.96 18.80 -10.55
C VAL A 42 -11.61 18.99 -9.18
N ALA A 43 -11.87 17.91 -8.44
CA ALA A 43 -12.46 17.94 -7.11
C ALA A 43 -11.46 18.23 -5.97
N GLY A 44 -10.18 18.48 -6.26
CA GLY A 44 -9.14 18.71 -5.24
C GLY A 44 -8.77 17.48 -4.41
N LEU A 45 -9.16 16.27 -4.84
CA LEU A 45 -8.90 15.00 -4.15
C LEU A 45 -7.62 14.30 -4.64
N LYS A 46 -6.95 14.84 -5.66
CA LYS A 46 -5.69 14.32 -6.20
C LYS A 46 -4.63 14.05 -5.13
N PRO A 47 -4.37 14.92 -4.13
CA PRO A 47 -3.35 14.64 -3.11
C PRO A 47 -3.67 13.38 -2.28
N LYS A 48 -4.94 13.20 -1.89
CA LYS A 48 -5.38 12.02 -1.12
C LYS A 48 -5.26 10.73 -1.94
N ALA A 49 -5.69 10.78 -3.20
CA ALA A 49 -5.56 9.63 -4.09
C ALA A 49 -4.10 9.26 -4.35
N LYS A 50 -3.22 10.26 -4.53
CA LYS A 50 -1.77 10.03 -4.71
C LYS A 50 -1.15 9.36 -3.49
N ALA A 51 -1.46 9.83 -2.28
CA ALA A 51 -0.97 9.21 -1.05
C ALA A 51 -1.38 7.73 -0.92
N LEU A 52 -2.61 7.38 -1.31
CA LEU A 52 -3.03 5.98 -1.34
C LEU A 52 -2.27 5.17 -2.39
N LEU A 53 -2.03 5.73 -3.58
CA LEU A 53 -1.25 5.05 -4.62
C LEU A 53 0.20 4.82 -4.18
N GLU A 54 0.80 5.74 -3.42
CA GLU A 54 2.13 5.57 -2.83
C GLU A 54 2.15 4.43 -1.80
N VAL A 55 1.13 4.31 -0.95
CA VAL A 55 0.96 3.16 -0.04
C VAL A 55 0.84 1.86 -0.83
N LEU A 56 0.02 1.84 -1.88
CA LEU A 56 -0.15 0.66 -2.73
C LEU A 56 1.15 0.26 -3.42
N ALA A 57 1.94 1.24 -3.90
CA ALA A 57 3.23 0.99 -4.53
C ALA A 57 4.25 0.39 -3.54
N ALA A 58 4.17 0.72 -2.25
CA ALA A 58 5.01 0.12 -1.24
C ALA A 58 4.53 -1.28 -0.86
N ASP A 59 3.25 -1.40 -0.45
CA ASP A 59 2.61 -2.66 -0.15
C ASP A 59 1.06 -2.53 -0.22
N PRO A 60 0.39 -3.26 -1.13
CA PRO A 60 -1.05 -3.22 -1.28
C PRO A 60 -1.82 -3.76 -0.07
N PHE A 61 -1.18 -4.52 0.81
CA PHE A 61 -1.79 -5.15 1.98
C PHE A 61 -1.46 -4.44 3.30
N THR A 62 -0.72 -3.32 3.25
CA THR A 62 -0.40 -2.56 4.46
C THR A 62 -1.62 -1.83 5.01
N SER A 63 -1.78 -1.92 6.34
CA SER A 63 -2.72 -1.14 7.14
C SER A 63 -1.95 -0.57 8.33
N PRO A 64 -2.09 0.74 8.65
CA PRO A 64 -3.01 1.74 8.10
C PRO A 64 -2.52 2.44 6.81
N PRO A 65 -3.41 2.99 5.96
CA PRO A 65 -4.87 3.09 6.08
C PRO A 65 -5.62 1.77 5.81
N GLN A 66 -6.80 1.61 6.42
CA GLN A 66 -7.62 0.40 6.29
C GLN A 66 -8.05 0.14 4.84
N PHE A 67 -8.11 -1.14 4.48
CA PHE A 67 -8.69 -1.62 3.23
C PHE A 67 -9.72 -2.69 3.51
N GLU A 68 -10.69 -2.82 2.61
CA GLU A 68 -11.74 -3.84 2.66
C GLU A 68 -11.55 -4.79 1.49
N LYS A 69 -11.66 -6.09 1.73
CA LYS A 69 -11.70 -7.10 0.66
C LYS A 69 -13.12 -7.20 0.14
N LEU A 70 -13.31 -7.06 -1.17
CA LEU A 70 -14.61 -7.19 -1.81
C LEU A 70 -14.98 -8.68 -1.98
N LEU A 71 -16.28 -8.97 -1.85
CA LEU A 71 -16.86 -10.32 -1.92
C LEU A 71 -17.81 -10.44 -3.12
N GLY A 72 -18.18 -11.68 -3.50
CA GLY A 72 -19.08 -11.96 -4.62
C GLY A 72 -18.39 -11.80 -5.98
N ASP A 73 -19.08 -11.15 -6.93
CA ASP A 73 -18.60 -10.94 -8.30
C ASP A 73 -17.31 -10.08 -8.38
N LEU A 74 -17.00 -9.35 -7.30
CA LEU A 74 -15.78 -8.56 -7.14
C LEU A 74 -14.73 -9.25 -6.25
N SER A 75 -14.87 -10.56 -6.03
CA SER A 75 -13.88 -11.33 -5.28
C SER A 75 -12.49 -11.19 -5.88
N GLY A 76 -11.50 -10.89 -5.03
CA GLY A 76 -10.12 -10.59 -5.45
C GLY A 76 -9.80 -9.10 -5.57
N CYS A 77 -10.83 -8.24 -5.56
CA CYS A 77 -10.66 -6.79 -5.47
C CYS A 77 -10.62 -6.31 -4.01
N TYR A 78 -9.99 -5.16 -3.84
CA TYR A 78 -9.83 -4.46 -2.57
C TYR A 78 -10.30 -3.02 -2.72
N SER A 79 -10.81 -2.44 -1.65
CA SER A 79 -11.32 -1.07 -1.57
C SER A 79 -10.59 -0.28 -0.49
N ARG A 80 -10.15 0.93 -0.81
CA ARG A 80 -9.57 1.90 0.13
C ARG A 80 -10.32 3.23 0.07
N ARG A 81 -10.46 3.89 1.22
CA ARG A 81 -11.21 5.14 1.33
C ARG A 81 -10.38 6.35 0.91
N ILE A 82 -10.83 7.08 -0.13
CA ILE A 82 -10.25 8.39 -0.52
C ILE A 82 -10.88 9.51 0.33
N ASN A 83 -12.20 9.50 0.44
CA ASN A 83 -13.00 10.35 1.33
C ASN A 83 -14.30 9.60 1.70
N ILE A 84 -15.27 10.27 2.33
CA ILE A 84 -16.50 9.59 2.75
C ILE A 84 -17.30 9.00 1.57
N GLN A 85 -17.30 9.67 0.42
CA GLN A 85 -18.06 9.28 -0.78
C GLN A 85 -17.32 8.31 -1.72
N HIS A 86 -16.01 8.49 -1.89
CA HIS A 86 -15.22 7.87 -2.94
C HIS A 86 -14.27 6.80 -2.42
N ARG A 87 -14.18 5.70 -3.16
CA ARG A 87 -13.25 4.61 -2.92
C ARG A 87 -12.31 4.40 -4.10
N LEU A 88 -11.08 4.03 -3.78
CA LEU A 88 -10.12 3.43 -4.69
C LEU A 88 -10.36 1.92 -4.67
N VAL A 89 -10.73 1.35 -5.81
CA VAL A 89 -10.90 -0.09 -5.98
C VAL A 89 -9.75 -0.62 -6.84
N TYR A 90 -9.07 -1.65 -6.35
CA TYR A 90 -7.90 -2.24 -7.00
C TYR A 90 -7.88 -3.76 -6.87
N GLU A 91 -7.24 -4.41 -7.82
CA GLU A 91 -6.93 -5.83 -7.81
C GLU A 91 -5.42 -6.01 -7.66
N VAL A 92 -4.99 -7.04 -6.93
CA VAL A 92 -3.58 -7.35 -6.74
C VAL A 92 -3.27 -8.65 -7.48
N PHE A 93 -2.22 -8.62 -8.30
CA PHE A 93 -1.66 -9.78 -9.00
C PHE A 93 -0.28 -10.11 -8.41
N PRO A 94 -0.19 -10.91 -7.34
CA PRO A 94 1.07 -11.18 -6.64
C PRO A 94 2.12 -11.82 -7.54
N ALA A 95 1.72 -12.75 -8.41
CA ALA A 95 2.61 -13.42 -9.36
C ALA A 95 3.29 -12.44 -10.33
N GLN A 96 2.65 -11.30 -10.62
CA GLN A 96 3.15 -10.28 -11.55
C GLN A 96 3.69 -9.05 -10.83
N HIS A 97 3.69 -9.05 -9.48
CA HIS A 97 4.02 -7.89 -8.66
C HIS A 97 3.32 -6.59 -9.12
N THR A 98 2.05 -6.74 -9.52
CA THR A 98 1.27 -5.69 -10.20
C THR A 98 -0.05 -5.43 -9.48
N ILE A 99 -0.42 -4.16 -9.39
CA ILE A 99 -1.68 -3.67 -8.86
C ILE A 99 -2.45 -3.02 -10.00
N HIS A 100 -3.67 -3.49 -10.23
CA HIS A 100 -4.55 -2.95 -11.25
C HIS A 100 -5.64 -2.09 -10.60
N VAL A 101 -5.53 -0.77 -10.79
CA VAL A 101 -6.52 0.19 -10.30
C VAL A 101 -7.71 0.19 -11.25
N LEU A 102 -8.86 -0.24 -10.74
CA LEU A 102 -10.09 -0.40 -11.51
C LEU A 102 -10.91 0.88 -11.50
N ARG A 103 -11.09 1.48 -10.32
CA ARG A 103 -11.92 2.67 -10.09
C ARG A 103 -11.30 3.55 -9.01
N MET A 104 -11.50 4.87 -9.13
CA MET A 104 -11.13 5.83 -8.08
C MET A 104 -12.24 6.84 -7.80
N TRP A 105 -13.33 6.77 -8.56
CA TRP A 105 -14.53 7.60 -8.39
C TRP A 105 -15.75 6.68 -8.39
N THR A 106 -15.98 6.04 -7.26
CA THR A 106 -17.21 5.30 -6.97
C THR A 106 -18.05 6.09 -5.97
N HIS A 107 -19.35 5.88 -6.00
CA HIS A 107 -20.26 6.33 -4.95
C HIS A 107 -20.63 5.08 -4.15
N TYR A 108 -20.57 5.15 -2.83
CA TYR A 108 -21.23 4.17 -1.98
C TYR A 108 -22.69 4.63 -1.88
N GLU A 109 -23.64 3.89 -2.47
CA GLU A 109 -25.05 4.04 -2.11
C GLU A 109 -25.31 3.48 -0.71
#